data_AF-J3MKQ6-F1
#
_entry.id   AF-J3MKQ6-F1
#
_cell.length_a   1.000
_cell.length_b   1.000
_cell.length_c   1.000
_cell.angle_alpha   90.00
_cell.angle_beta   90.00
_cell.angle_gamma   90.00
#
_symmetry.space_group_name_H-M   'P 1'
#
loop_
_entity.id
_entity.type
_entity.pdbx_description
1 polymer ?
#
loop_
_entity_poly.entity_id
_entity_poly.type
_entity_poly.pdbx_seq_one_letter_code
_entity_poly.pdbx_strand_id
1 'polypeptide(L)' 'MILVAIVAELLEGYTAAVARAMERLLSRAPPRIFPRRVRFLVLRSLPFASPTPSPLSPPPPRPPGAVRGSPLRPLIDG' A
#
# COMPACT_ATOMS: atom_id res chain seq x y z
N MET A 1 -29.03 13.84 -22.84
CA MET A 1 -28.95 13.36 -21.44
C MET A 1 -29.62 12.00 -21.24
N ILE A 2 -30.71 11.66 -21.95
CA ILE A 2 -31.38 10.35 -21.83
C ILE A 2 -30.49 9.14 -22.13
N LEU A 3 -29.62 9.22 -23.14
CA LEU A 3 -28.69 8.14 -23.48
C LEU A 3 -27.77 7.77 -22.31
N VAL A 4 -27.31 8.76 -21.56
CA VAL A 4 -26.44 8.54 -20.39
C VAL A 4 -27.19 7.79 -19.30
N ALA A 5 -28.47 8.11 -19.07
CA ALA A 5 -29.31 7.40 -18.11
C ALA A 5 -29.52 5.93 -18.50
N ILE A 6 -29.79 5.67 -19.79
CA ILE A 6 -29.95 4.30 -20.31
C ILE A 6 -28.64 3.52 -20.16
N VAL A 7 -27.50 4.13 -20.52
CA VAL A 7 -26.18 3.50 -20.37
C VAL A 7 -25.86 3.23 -18.90
N ALA A 8 -26.21 4.13 -17.98
CA ALA A 8 -26.01 3.95 -16.54
C ALA A 8 -26.86 2.80 -15.99
N GLU A 9 -28.14 2.73 -16.34
CA GLU A 9 -29.04 1.64 -15.94
C GLU A 9 -28.54 0.27 -16.47
N LEU A 10 -28.07 0.24 -17.73
CA LEU A 10 -27.47 -0.96 -18.31
C LEU A 10 -26.15 -1.34 -17.60
N LEU A 11 -25.32 -0.35 -17.27
CA LEU A 11 -24.07 -0.55 -16.54
C LEU A 11 -24.33 -1.12 -15.14
N GLU A 12 -25.37 -0.66 -14.45
CA GLU A 12 -25.73 -1.14 -13.13
C GLU A 12 -26.08 -2.63 -13.16
N GLY A 13 -26.97 -3.02 -14.07
CA GLY A 13 -27.35 -4.41 -14.27
C GLY A 13 -26.18 -5.30 -14.68
N TYR A 14 -25.34 -4.82 -15.61
CA TYR A 14 -24.14 -5.53 -16.05
C TYR A 14 -23.12 -5.69 -14.91
N THR A 15 -22.85 -4.63 -14.16
CA THR A 15 -21.87 -4.64 -13.06
C THR A 15 -22.32 -5.58 -11.94
N ALA A 16 -23.62 -5.63 -11.64
CA ALA A 16 -24.17 -6.58 -10.67
C ALA A 16 -23.95 -8.03 -11.12
N ALA A 17 -24.21 -8.35 -12.39
CA ALA A 17 -23.96 -9.68 -12.95
C ALA A 17 -22.46 -10.04 -12.91
N VAL A 18 -21.59 -9.11 -13.32
CA VAL A 18 -20.14 -9.29 -13.30
C VAL A 18 -19.63 -9.48 -11.87
N ALA A 19 -20.11 -8.69 -10.91
CA ALA A 19 -19.74 -8.82 -9.50
C ALA A 19 -20.08 -10.21 -8.95
N ARG A 20 -21.27 -10.73 -9.25
CA ARG A 20 -21.69 -12.08 -8.84
C ARG A 20 -20.88 -13.18 -9.54
N ALA A 21 -20.54 -13.02 -10.81
CA ALA A 21 -19.66 -13.95 -11.51
C ALA A 21 -18.26 -13.96 -10.91
N MET A 22 -17.73 -12.77 -10.61
CA MET A 22 -16.43 -12.57 -9.97
C MET A 22 -16.41 -13.16 -8.56
N GLU A 23 -17.47 -12.94 -7.77
CA GLU A 23 -17.62 -13.52 -6.43
C GLU A 23 -17.59 -15.05 -6.48
N ARG A 24 -18.27 -15.67 -7.45
CA ARG A 24 -18.23 -17.14 -7.65
C ARG A 24 -16.84 -17.63 -8.05
N LEU A 25 -16.15 -16.89 -8.92
CA LEU A 25 -14.79 -17.21 -9.35
C LEU A 25 -13.80 -17.12 -8.17
N LEU A 26 -13.92 -16.07 -7.38
CA LEU A 26 -13.10 -15.83 -6.18
C LEU A 26 -13.41 -16.83 -5.07
N SER A 27 -14.67 -17.22 -4.90
CA SER A 27 -15.10 -18.22 -3.92
C SER A 27 -14.54 -19.61 -4.24
N ARG A 28 -14.27 -19.89 -5.52
CA ARG A 28 -13.61 -21.12 -5.98
C ARG A 28 -12.08 -21.04 -5.89
N ALA A 29 -11.51 -19.84 -5.78
CA ALA A 29 -10.10 -19.65 -5.56
C ALA A 29 -9.77 -19.80 -4.05
N PRO A 30 -8.54 -20.23 -3.69
CA PRO A 30 -8.14 -20.28 -2.29
C PRO A 30 -8.37 -18.92 -1.60
N PRO A 31 -9.11 -18.87 -0.48
CA PRO A 31 -9.54 -17.62 0.18
C PRO A 31 -8.40 -16.71 0.69
N ARG A 32 -7.14 -17.13 0.55
CA ARG A 32 -5.94 -16.38 0.95
C ARG A 32 -5.33 -15.50 -0.14
N ILE A 33 -5.74 -15.64 -1.40
CA ILE A 33 -5.13 -14.86 -2.50
C ILE A 33 -5.64 -13.40 -2.51
N PHE A 34 -6.82 -13.13 -1.94
CA PHE A 34 -7.50 -11.83 -2.09
C PHE A 34 -7.92 -11.09 -0.80
N PRO A 35 -7.01 -10.62 0.09
CA PRO A 35 -7.46 -9.73 1.18
C PRO A 35 -6.81 -8.33 1.23
N ARG A 36 -5.50 -8.22 1.04
CA ARG A 36 -4.77 -6.96 1.30
C ARG A 36 -3.95 -6.47 0.14
N ARG A 37 -3.29 -7.36 -0.60
CA ARG A 37 -2.40 -6.99 -1.71
C ARG A 37 -3.14 -6.34 -2.87
N VAL A 38 -4.28 -6.89 -3.26
CA VAL A 38 -5.09 -6.31 -4.36
C VAL A 38 -5.76 -5.01 -3.90
N ARG A 39 -6.33 -4.97 -2.69
CA ARG A 39 -6.86 -3.72 -2.12
C ARG A 39 -5.79 -2.62 -2.05
N PHE A 40 -4.57 -2.99 -1.65
CA PHE A 40 -3.43 -2.07 -1.60
C PHE A 40 -2.95 -1.63 -2.99
N LEU A 41 -2.89 -2.54 -3.96
CA LEU A 41 -2.55 -2.23 -5.35
C LEU A 41 -3.57 -1.28 -5.97
N VAL A 42 -4.86 -1.57 -5.82
CA VAL A 42 -5.96 -0.72 -6.32
C VAL A 42 -5.89 0.66 -5.68
N LEU A 43 -5.73 0.73 -4.34
CA LEU A 43 -5.62 2.01 -3.65
C LEU A 43 -4.36 2.79 -4.04
N ARG A 44 -3.25 2.12 -4.34
CA ARG A 44 -2.00 2.76 -4.79
C ARG A 44 -2.07 3.22 -6.25
N SER A 45 -2.86 2.56 -7.09
CA SER A 45 -3.02 2.91 -8.50
C SER A 45 -4.05 4.02 -8.74
N LEU A 46 -4.79 4.45 -7.71
CA LEU A 46 -5.73 5.56 -7.85
C LEU A 46 -4.96 6.86 -8.12
N PRO A 47 -5.39 7.68 -9.10
CA PRO A 47 -4.73 8.95 -9.44
C PRO A 47 -4.82 10.00 -8.32
N PHE A 48 -5.60 9.71 -7.26
CA PHE A 48 -5.74 10.54 -6.06
C PHE A 48 -4.97 9.98 -4.85
N ALA A 49 -4.25 8.86 -5.02
CA ALA A 49 -3.38 8.37 -3.97
C ALA A 49 -2.20 9.33 -3.81
N SER A 50 -2.04 9.90 -2.62
CA SER A 50 -0.85 10.69 -2.29
C SER A 50 0.39 9.87 -2.67
N PRO A 51 1.36 10.46 -3.40
CA PRO A 51 2.56 9.73 -3.78
C PRO A 51 3.20 9.16 -2.52
N THR A 52 3.35 7.83 -2.49
CA THR A 52 4.07 7.15 -1.41
C THR A 52 5.42 7.84 -1.26
N PRO A 53 5.82 8.28 -0.05
CA PRO A 53 7.15 8.86 0.14
C PRO A 53 8.16 7.82 -0.33
N SER A 54 8.82 8.14 -1.44
CA SER A 54 9.83 7.28 -2.02
C SER A 54 10.92 7.07 -0.97
N PRO A 55 11.39 5.85 -0.67
CA PRO A 55 12.49 5.63 0.26
C PRO A 55 13.85 6.12 -0.28
N LEU A 56 13.85 7.03 -1.25
CA LEU A 56 15.01 7.46 -2.02
C LEU A 56 15.79 8.63 -1.42
N SER A 57 15.49 9.05 -0.18
CA SER A 57 16.44 9.91 0.53
C SER A 57 17.25 9.04 1.50
N PRO A 58 18.52 8.72 1.19
CA PRO A 58 19.40 8.18 2.22
C PRO A 58 19.41 9.15 3.42
N PRO A 59 19.44 8.64 4.66
CA PRO A 59 19.61 9.51 5.83
C PRO A 59 20.88 10.36 5.62
N PRO A 60 20.87 11.63 6.05
CA PRO A 60 22.04 12.50 5.90
C PRO A 60 23.28 11.81 6.50
N PRO A 61 24.46 11.97 5.87
CA PRO A 61 25.68 11.36 6.38
C PRO A 61 25.91 11.79 7.83
N ARG A 62 26.05 10.79 8.71
CA ARG A 62 26.45 11.03 10.10
C ARG A 62 27.81 11.74 10.08
N PRO A 63 27.99 12.86 10.80
CA PRO A 63 29.27 13.56 10.83
C PRO A 63 30.37 12.62 11.35
N PRO A 64 31.54 12.57 10.70
CA PRO A 64 32.69 11.78 11.13
C PRO A 64 33.24 12.39 12.42
N GLY A 65 32.76 11.90 13.55
CA GLY A 65 33.14 12.43 14.87
C GLY A 65 32.42 11.76 16.03
N ALA A 66 31.29 11.08 15.79
CA ALA A 66 30.65 10.24 16.80
C ALA A 66 31.31 8.85 16.89
N VAL A 67 32.64 8.77 16.78
CA VAL A 67 33.39 7.74 17.50
C VAL A 67 33.48 8.26 18.93
N ARG A 68 32.38 8.12 19.69
CA ARG A 68 32.46 8.31 21.13
C ARG A 68 33.16 7.08 21.68
N GLY A 69 34.48 7.10 21.51
CA GLY A 69 35.39 6.31 22.31
C GLY A 69 34.95 6.45 23.75
N SER A 70 34.77 5.32 24.39
CA SER A 70 34.79 5.18 25.82
C SER A 70 36.01 5.94 26.36
N PRO A 71 35.87 6.89 27.29
CA PRO A 71 36.91 7.08 28.27
C PRO A 71 36.71 5.96 29.29
N LEU A 72 37.64 5.01 29.27
CA LEU A 72 37.92 4.12 30.39
C LEU A 72 37.90 4.96 31.68
N ARG A 73 37.00 4.62 32.60
CA ARG A 73 37.05 5.12 33.98
C ARG A 73 38.37 4.61 34.56
N PRO A 74 39.27 5.46 35.10
CA PRO A 74 40.33 4.95 35.92
C PRO A 74 39.69 4.38 37.19
N LEU A 75 39.99 3.11 37.44
CA LEU A 75 39.85 2.45 38.72
C LEU A 75 40.68 3.27 39.72
N ILE A 76 40.00 4.05 40.55
CA ILE A 76 40.63 4.73 41.69
C ILE A 76 40.75 3.66 42.78
N ASP A 77 41.97 3.14 42.90
CA ASP A 77 42.49 2.48 44.09
C ASP A 77 43.05 3.59 45.00
N GLY A 78 42.67 3.57 46.29
CA GLY A 78 43.04 4.58 47.28
C GLY A 78 42.08 4.59 48.46
#